data_AF-A0A6I2X1M7-F1
#
_entry.id   AF-A0A6I2X1M7-F1
#
_cell.length_a   1.000
_cell.length_b   1.000
_cell.length_c   1.000
_cell.angle_alpha   90.00
_cell.angle_beta   90.00
_cell.angle_gamma   90.00
#
_symmetry.space_group_name_H-M   'P 1'
#
loop_
_entity.id
_entity.type
_entity.pdbx_description
1 polymer ?
#
loop_
_entity_poly.entity_id
_entity_poly.type
_entity_poly.pdbx_seq_one_letter_code
_entity_poly.pdbx_strand_id
1 'polypeptide(L)'
;DYQDDLSHNRSYKPLVSGLLSKKFLKQALFVTLPISFAINLVGPLGIKGGALYLLGIAFGVLYNFYFKYNFLSPLPYAVGFAALPSCIAISKNETPPTWMWLGGALFGMAAHFINVIKDMEADRSSGIGGLPQRLGRRGSIGAAALLIALGVLALHSAL
;
A
#
# COMPACT_ATOMS: atom_id res chain seq x y z
N ASP A 1 -14.39 -5.51 2.11
CA ASP A 1 -13.51 -5.89 3.22
C ASP A 1 -14.32 -6.34 4.41
N TYR A 2 -14.93 -5.48 5.22
CA TYR A 2 -15.62 -6.02 6.42
C TYR A 2 -16.65 -7.15 6.17
N GLN A 3 -17.54 -7.01 5.18
CA GLN A 3 -18.51 -8.06 4.85
C GLN A 3 -17.84 -9.33 4.31
N ASP A 4 -16.75 -9.16 3.56
CA ASP A 4 -15.92 -10.24 3.03
C ASP A 4 -15.16 -10.97 4.15
N ASP A 5 -14.57 -10.21 5.08
CA ASP A 5 -13.90 -10.74 6.26
C ASP A 5 -14.86 -11.51 7.16
N LEU A 6 -16.12 -11.05 7.26
CA LEU A 6 -17.20 -11.76 7.95
C LEU A 6 -17.55 -13.08 7.25
N SER A 7 -17.76 -13.07 5.92
CA SER A 7 -18.12 -14.30 5.19
C SER A 7 -17.03 -15.37 5.25
N HIS A 8 -15.77 -14.97 5.41
CA HIS A 8 -14.62 -15.87 5.55
C HIS A 8 -14.21 -16.16 7.00
N ASN A 9 -15.03 -15.78 7.98
CA ASN A 9 -14.78 -16.02 9.42
C ASN A 9 -13.37 -15.59 9.89
N ARG A 10 -12.86 -14.46 9.38
CA ARG A 10 -11.51 -13.95 9.71
C ARG A 10 -11.47 -13.33 11.12
N SER A 11 -11.71 -14.12 12.15
CA SER A 11 -11.82 -13.68 13.57
C SER A 11 -10.55 -13.04 14.13
N TYR A 12 -9.39 -13.24 13.50
CA TYR A 12 -8.17 -12.51 13.82
C TYR A 12 -8.26 -11.00 13.50
N LYS A 13 -9.23 -10.58 12.68
CA LYS A 13 -9.51 -9.16 12.38
C LYS A 13 -10.33 -8.53 13.50
N PRO A 14 -9.93 -7.37 14.06
CA PRO A 14 -10.62 -6.75 15.21
C PRO A 14 -12.12 -6.44 15.02
N LEU A 15 -12.54 -6.13 13.79
CA LEU A 15 -13.95 -5.90 13.49
C LEU A 15 -14.78 -7.19 13.45
N VAL A 16 -14.18 -8.31 13.06
CA VAL A 16 -14.86 -9.61 12.96
C VAL A 16 -14.99 -10.23 14.35
N SER A 17 -13.96 -10.14 15.19
CA SER A 17 -14.01 -10.60 16.59
C SER A 17 -14.82 -9.71 17.53
N GLY A 18 -15.24 -8.52 17.08
CA GLY A 18 -15.94 -7.55 17.93
C GLY A 18 -15.04 -6.76 18.88
N LEU A 19 -13.71 -6.93 18.81
CA LEU A 19 -12.74 -6.14 19.58
C LEU A 19 -12.87 -4.64 19.27
N LEU A 20 -13.20 -4.29 18.02
CA LEU A 20 -13.52 -2.92 17.61
C LEU A 20 -14.93 -2.87 17.03
N SER A 21 -15.68 -1.81 17.35
CA SER A 21 -16.98 -1.55 16.73
C SER A 21 -16.84 -0.76 15.42
N LYS A 22 -17.77 -0.99 14.48
CA LYS A 22 -17.90 -0.17 13.25
C LYS A 22 -18.05 1.32 13.57
N LYS A 23 -18.77 1.66 14.65
CA LYS A 23 -18.97 3.06 15.10
C LYS A 23 -17.64 3.68 15.52
N PHE A 24 -16.86 2.98 16.34
CA PHE A 24 -15.55 3.45 16.79
C PHE A 24 -14.62 3.72 15.60
N LEU A 25 -14.49 2.79 14.66
CA LEU A 25 -13.63 3.01 13.48
C LEU A 25 -14.10 4.17 12.60
N LYS A 26 -15.41 4.34 12.41
CA LYS A 26 -15.93 5.53 11.70
C LYS A 26 -15.57 6.82 12.41
N GLN A 27 -15.75 6.88 13.73
CA GLN A 27 -15.36 8.05 14.53
C GLN A 27 -13.87 8.32 14.47
N ALA A 28 -13.04 7.27 14.61
CA ALA A 28 -11.60 7.38 14.45
C ALA A 28 -11.24 7.95 13.07
N LEU A 29 -11.82 7.43 11.98
CA LEU A 29 -11.60 7.96 10.63
C LEU A 29 -12.01 9.43 10.51
N PHE A 30 -13.17 9.83 11.05
CA PHE A 30 -13.61 11.23 11.05
C PHE A 30 -12.63 12.18 11.75
N VAL A 31 -11.94 11.70 12.79
CA VAL A 31 -10.95 12.47 13.54
C VAL A 31 -9.58 12.43 12.86
N THR A 32 -9.10 11.25 12.47
CA THR A 32 -7.74 11.07 11.94
C THR A 32 -7.58 11.61 10.53
N LEU A 33 -8.65 11.62 9.73
CA LEU A 33 -8.58 12.12 8.35
C LEU A 33 -8.18 13.61 8.29
N PRO A 34 -8.88 14.56 8.93
CA PRO A 34 -8.46 15.97 8.91
C PRO A 34 -7.10 16.18 9.57
N ILE A 35 -6.78 15.44 10.63
CA ILE A 35 -5.45 15.47 11.27
C ILE A 35 -4.37 15.04 10.28
N SER A 36 -4.61 14.00 9.49
CA SER A 36 -3.67 13.55 8.46
C SER A 36 -3.40 14.63 7.42
N PHE A 37 -4.44 15.36 6.97
CA PHE A 37 -4.24 16.50 6.06
C PHE A 37 -3.43 17.62 6.72
N ALA A 38 -3.78 17.98 7.96
CA ALA A 38 -3.09 19.04 8.69
C ALA A 38 -1.61 18.70 8.92
N ILE A 39 -1.30 17.51 9.45
CA ILE A 39 0.09 17.09 9.72
C ILE A 39 0.89 17.00 8.42
N ASN A 40 0.30 16.52 7.31
CA ASN A 40 1.03 16.42 6.06
C ASN A 40 1.33 17.79 5.44
N LEU A 41 0.35 18.70 5.39
CA LEU A 41 0.50 19.98 4.68
C LEU A 41 1.16 21.07 5.51
N VAL A 42 0.96 21.06 6.83
CA VAL A 42 1.46 22.08 7.77
C VAL A 42 2.66 21.56 8.59
N GLY A 43 2.90 20.25 8.58
CA GLY A 43 4.02 19.66 9.30
C GLY A 43 5.38 19.81 8.61
N PRO A 44 6.41 19.10 9.09
CA PRO A 44 7.80 19.31 8.68
C PRO A 44 8.10 18.92 7.23
N LEU A 45 7.20 18.21 6.56
CA LEU A 45 7.32 17.89 5.14
C LEU A 45 7.03 19.09 4.23
N GLY A 46 6.40 20.14 4.77
CA GLY A 46 5.88 21.27 4.00
C GLY A 46 4.86 20.83 2.94
N ILE A 47 4.42 21.79 2.11
CA ILE A 47 3.36 21.55 1.13
C ILE A 47 3.78 20.50 0.09
N LYS A 48 5.01 20.57 -0.45
CA LYS A 48 5.46 19.68 -1.52
C LYS A 48 5.61 18.23 -1.05
N GLY A 49 6.35 18.01 0.05
CA GLY A 49 6.53 16.67 0.63
C GLY A 49 5.21 16.12 1.16
N GLY A 50 4.43 16.96 1.85
CA GLY A 50 3.11 16.62 2.36
C GLY A 50 2.13 16.19 1.28
N ALA A 51 2.06 16.92 0.16
CA ALA A 51 1.21 16.58 -0.97
C ALA A 51 1.60 15.24 -1.61
N LEU A 52 2.90 14.95 -1.73
CA LEU A 52 3.36 13.65 -2.24
C LEU A 52 3.01 12.51 -1.28
N TYR A 53 3.13 12.72 0.03
CA TYR A 53 2.71 11.70 1.00
C TYR A 53 1.19 11.47 0.94
N LEU A 54 0.39 12.54 0.84
CA LEU A 54 -1.06 12.46 0.64
C LEU A 54 -1.43 11.73 -0.65
N LEU A 55 -0.66 11.88 -1.74
CA LEU A 55 -0.81 11.07 -2.94
C LEU A 55 -0.64 9.57 -2.63
N GLY A 56 0.36 9.22 -1.83
CA GLY A 56 0.54 7.85 -1.34
C GLY A 56 -0.66 7.33 -0.55
N ILE A 57 -1.21 8.13 0.37
CA ILE A 57 -2.45 7.80 1.10
C ILE A 57 -3.62 7.59 0.13
N ALA A 58 -3.79 8.50 -0.84
CA ALA A 58 -4.86 8.42 -1.82
C ALA A 58 -4.78 7.12 -2.63
N PHE A 59 -3.59 6.71 -3.06
CA PHE A 59 -3.39 5.41 -3.72
C PHE A 59 -3.70 4.24 -2.79
N GLY A 60 -3.31 4.29 -1.52
CA GLY A 60 -3.70 3.28 -0.52
C GLY A 60 -5.21 3.15 -0.36
N VAL A 61 -5.95 4.26 -0.42
CA VAL A 61 -7.42 4.26 -0.41
C VAL A 61 -7.98 3.68 -1.72
N LEU A 62 -7.48 4.15 -2.88
CA LEU A 62 -7.88 3.67 -4.20
C LEU A 62 -7.62 2.17 -4.37
N TYR A 63 -6.59 1.62 -3.72
CA TYR A 63 -6.35 0.18 -3.71
C TYR A 63 -7.56 -0.60 -3.21
N ASN A 64 -8.11 -0.20 -2.06
CA ASN A 64 -9.22 -0.89 -1.42
C ASN A 64 -10.53 -0.78 -2.22
N PHE A 65 -10.73 0.32 -2.95
CA PHE A 65 -11.97 0.59 -3.67
C PHE A 65 -11.94 0.18 -5.15
N TYR A 66 -10.76 0.15 -5.78
CA TYR A 66 -10.65 -0.04 -7.22
C TYR A 66 -9.56 -1.04 -7.62
N PHE A 67 -8.30 -0.78 -7.26
CA PHE A 67 -7.18 -1.50 -7.88
C PHE A 67 -7.09 -2.97 -7.49
N LYS A 68 -7.49 -3.36 -6.28
CA LYS A 68 -7.39 -4.78 -5.87
C LYS A 68 -8.22 -5.74 -6.73
N TYR A 69 -9.21 -5.22 -7.47
CA TYR A 69 -10.07 -6.02 -8.34
C TYR A 69 -9.50 -6.21 -9.76
N ASN A 70 -8.39 -5.55 -10.12
CA ASN A 70 -7.87 -5.58 -11.49
C ASN A 70 -6.33 -5.74 -11.56
N PHE A 71 -5.80 -5.95 -12.76
CA PHE A 71 -4.37 -6.23 -12.97
C PHE A 71 -3.43 -5.08 -12.56
N LEU A 72 -3.95 -3.87 -12.34
CA LEU A 72 -3.16 -2.74 -11.85
C LEU A 72 -3.04 -2.74 -10.30
N SER A 73 -3.45 -3.81 -9.62
CA SER A 73 -3.33 -3.93 -8.15
C SER A 73 -1.94 -3.63 -7.55
N PRO A 74 -0.79 -3.84 -8.24
CA PRO A 74 0.51 -3.43 -7.71
C PRO A 74 0.79 -1.92 -7.78
N LEU A 75 0.09 -1.17 -8.65
CA LEU A 75 0.38 0.24 -8.89
C LEU A 75 0.25 1.12 -7.63
N PRO A 76 -0.79 0.99 -6.79
CA PRO A 76 -0.86 1.73 -5.53
C PRO A 76 0.31 1.50 -4.58
N TYR A 77 0.82 0.27 -4.54
CA TYR A 77 1.98 -0.06 -3.72
C TYR A 77 3.26 0.54 -4.30
N ALA A 78 3.41 0.52 -5.63
CA ALA A 78 4.52 1.19 -6.31
C ALA A 78 4.54 2.70 -5.97
N VAL A 79 3.39 3.38 -6.14
CA VAL A 79 3.28 4.82 -5.89
C VAL A 79 3.46 5.14 -4.40
N GLY A 80 2.79 4.42 -3.51
CA GLY A 80 2.87 4.67 -2.07
C GLY A 80 4.28 4.48 -1.51
N PHE A 81 4.97 3.40 -1.89
CA PHE A 81 6.32 3.14 -1.42
C PHE A 81 7.39 3.98 -2.13
N ALA A 82 7.15 4.45 -3.36
CA ALA A 82 8.02 5.45 -3.99
C ALA A 82 7.86 6.82 -3.31
N ALA A 83 6.63 7.21 -2.98
CA ALA A 83 6.31 8.49 -2.35
C ALA A 83 6.86 8.60 -0.92
N LEU A 84 6.82 7.50 -0.15
CA LEU A 84 7.15 7.48 1.28
C LEU A 84 8.56 8.03 1.60
N PRO A 85 9.65 7.56 0.98
CA PRO A 85 10.97 8.14 1.22
C PRO A 85 11.19 9.44 0.40
N SER A 86 10.63 9.52 -0.82
CA SER A 86 10.80 10.67 -1.72
C SER A 86 10.22 11.97 -1.17
N CYS A 87 9.17 11.89 -0.35
CA CYS A 87 8.57 13.08 0.25
C CYS A 87 9.54 13.81 1.19
N ILE A 88 10.48 13.09 1.79
CA ILE A 88 11.50 13.65 2.68
C ILE A 88 12.50 14.48 1.87
N ALA A 89 13.05 13.93 0.78
CA ALA A 89 13.95 14.68 -0.11
C ALA A 89 13.25 15.91 -0.71
N ILE A 90 12.02 15.74 -1.20
CA ILE A 90 11.22 16.84 -1.76
C ILE A 90 10.91 17.91 -0.71
N SER A 91 10.72 17.55 0.57
CA SER A 91 10.54 18.52 1.66
C SER A 91 11.75 19.44 1.85
N LYS A 92 12.94 18.97 1.47
CA LYS A 92 14.21 19.73 1.50
C LYS A 92 14.50 20.44 0.17
N ASN A 93 13.57 20.41 -0.78
CA ASN A 93 13.77 20.85 -2.18
C ASN A 93 14.92 20.10 -2.88
N GLU A 94 15.20 18.88 -2.46
CA GLU A 94 16.14 17.99 -3.11
C GLU A 94 15.41 17.11 -4.12
N THR A 95 16.09 16.78 -5.22
CA THR A 95 15.58 15.79 -6.17
C THR A 95 15.80 14.40 -5.57
N PRO A 96 14.76 13.57 -5.36
CA PRO A 96 14.93 12.22 -4.83
C PRO A 96 15.85 11.43 -5.76
N PRO A 97 16.93 10.83 -5.26
CA PRO A 97 17.80 10.01 -6.09
C PRO A 97 17.05 8.77 -6.58
N THR A 98 17.47 8.21 -7.71
CA THR A 98 16.73 7.13 -8.39
C THR A 98 16.44 5.92 -7.50
N TRP A 99 17.41 5.51 -6.68
CA TRP A 99 17.24 4.39 -5.76
C TRP A 99 16.07 4.57 -4.78
N MET A 100 15.73 5.82 -4.43
CA MET A 100 14.72 6.14 -3.42
C MET A 100 13.32 5.83 -3.94
N TRP A 101 12.96 6.37 -5.10
CA TRP A 101 11.64 6.16 -5.67
C TRP A 101 11.54 4.81 -6.39
N LEU A 102 12.59 4.38 -7.10
CA LEU A 102 12.58 3.11 -7.83
C LEU A 102 12.67 1.92 -6.86
N GLY A 103 13.59 1.97 -5.89
CA GLY A 103 13.71 0.94 -4.87
C GLY A 103 12.43 0.84 -4.03
N GLY A 104 11.89 1.98 -3.60
CA GLY A 104 10.59 2.06 -2.94
C GLY A 104 9.49 1.38 -3.76
N ALA A 105 9.33 1.74 -5.03
CA ALA A 105 8.31 1.14 -5.91
C ALA A 105 8.45 -0.38 -6.03
N LEU A 106 9.67 -0.87 -6.24
CA LEU A 106 9.96 -2.30 -6.41
C LEU A 106 9.65 -3.10 -5.14
N PHE A 107 10.10 -2.61 -3.97
CA PHE A 107 9.81 -3.26 -2.69
C PHE A 107 8.32 -3.17 -2.31
N GLY A 108 7.66 -2.05 -2.61
CA GLY A 108 6.23 -1.91 -2.42
C GLY A 108 5.44 -2.94 -3.22
N MET A 109 5.75 -3.08 -4.51
CA MET A 109 5.14 -4.11 -5.35
C MET A 109 5.44 -5.52 -4.83
N ALA A 110 6.68 -5.83 -4.43
CA ALA A 110 7.01 -7.13 -3.86
C ALA A 110 6.19 -7.43 -2.59
N ALA A 111 6.07 -6.44 -1.70
CA ALA A 111 5.26 -6.54 -0.49
C ALA A 111 3.79 -6.83 -0.80
N HIS A 112 3.23 -6.19 -1.84
CA HIS A 112 1.87 -6.49 -2.33
C HIS A 112 1.71 -7.94 -2.77
N PHE A 113 2.61 -8.42 -3.63
CA PHE A 113 2.58 -9.80 -4.13
C PHE A 113 2.64 -10.82 -2.99
N ILE A 114 3.43 -10.57 -1.95
CA ILE A 114 3.53 -11.44 -0.76
C ILE A 114 2.27 -11.31 0.11
N ASN A 115 1.81 -10.09 0.38
CA ASN A 115 0.69 -9.82 1.30
C ASN A 115 -0.62 -10.47 0.86
N VAL A 116 -0.86 -10.55 -0.45
CA VAL A 116 -2.05 -11.18 -1.03
C VAL A 116 -2.08 -12.69 -0.84
N ILE A 117 -0.92 -13.37 -0.70
CA ILE A 117 -0.86 -14.84 -0.73
C ILE A 117 -1.67 -15.49 0.39
N LYS A 118 -1.66 -14.91 1.59
CA LYS A 118 -2.28 -15.51 2.78
C LYS A 118 -3.80 -15.67 2.65
N ASP A 119 -4.45 -14.74 1.95
CA ASP A 119 -5.91 -14.64 1.83
C ASP A 119 -6.39 -14.92 0.39
N MET A 120 -5.49 -15.33 -0.52
CA MET A 120 -5.71 -15.36 -1.98
C MET A 120 -6.95 -16.16 -2.42
N GLU A 121 -7.18 -17.34 -1.84
CA GLU A 121 -8.30 -18.21 -2.24
C GLU A 121 -9.64 -17.61 -1.82
N ALA A 122 -9.74 -17.16 -0.57
CA ALA A 122 -10.90 -16.44 -0.04
C ALA A 122 -11.18 -15.15 -0.83
N ASP A 123 -10.15 -14.34 -1.07
CA ASP A 123 -10.25 -13.10 -1.84
C ASP A 123 -10.77 -13.33 -3.26
N ARG A 124 -10.28 -14.38 -3.95
CA ARG A 124 -10.77 -14.75 -5.29
C ARG A 124 -12.25 -15.15 -5.27
N SER A 125 -12.69 -15.90 -4.26
CA SER A 125 -14.10 -16.29 -4.14
C SER A 125 -15.03 -15.08 -3.96
N SER A 126 -14.49 -13.96 -3.47
CA SER A 126 -15.17 -12.68 -3.29
C SER A 126 -14.95 -11.70 -4.45
N GLY A 127 -14.44 -12.18 -5.59
CA GLY A 127 -14.25 -11.39 -6.81
C GLY A 127 -13.01 -10.49 -6.81
N ILE A 128 -12.10 -10.61 -5.83
CA ILE A 128 -10.84 -9.87 -5.82
C ILE A 128 -9.85 -10.56 -6.77
N GLY A 129 -9.64 -9.93 -7.93
CA GLY A 129 -8.87 -10.47 -9.06
C GLY A 129 -7.66 -9.63 -9.44
N GLY A 130 -6.86 -9.19 -8.46
CA GLY A 130 -5.62 -8.44 -8.68
C GLY A 130 -4.55 -9.23 -9.45
N LEU A 131 -3.47 -8.57 -9.89
CA LEU A 131 -2.38 -9.25 -10.60
C LEU A 131 -1.75 -10.42 -9.81
N PRO A 132 -1.46 -10.31 -8.50
CA PRO A 132 -0.98 -11.46 -7.73
C PRO A 132 -1.99 -12.63 -7.74
N GLN A 133 -3.28 -12.33 -7.58
CA GLN A 133 -4.34 -13.33 -7.67
C GLN A 133 -4.40 -13.96 -9.06
N ARG A 134 -4.06 -13.28 -10.15
CA ARG A 134 -4.04 -13.88 -11.50
C ARG A 134 -2.83 -14.78 -11.71
N LEU A 135 -1.66 -14.38 -11.20
CA LEU A 135 -0.43 -15.19 -11.26
C LEU A 135 -0.47 -16.41 -10.32
N GLY A 136 -1.38 -16.39 -9.33
CA GLY A 136 -1.47 -17.42 -8.31
C GLY A 136 -0.27 -17.40 -7.35
N ARG A 137 -0.26 -18.34 -6.41
CA ARG A 137 0.73 -18.37 -5.31
C ARG A 137 2.17 -18.44 -5.82
N ARG A 138 2.49 -19.41 -6.68
CA ARG A 138 3.86 -19.62 -7.19
C ARG A 138 4.33 -18.44 -8.04
N GLY A 139 3.47 -17.94 -8.93
CA GLY A 139 3.79 -16.78 -9.76
C GLY A 139 3.98 -15.51 -8.93
N SER A 140 3.18 -15.32 -7.87
CA SER A 140 3.33 -14.20 -6.95
C SER A 140 4.64 -14.25 -6.16
N ILE A 141 5.05 -15.44 -5.71
CA ILE A 141 6.35 -15.63 -5.03
C ILE A 141 7.50 -15.30 -5.99
N GLY A 142 7.45 -15.83 -7.23
CA GLY A 142 8.46 -15.56 -8.25
C GLY A 142 8.55 -14.07 -8.60
N ALA A 143 7.40 -13.41 -8.80
CA ALA A 143 7.34 -11.97 -9.06
C ALA A 143 7.92 -11.16 -7.89
N ALA A 144 7.55 -11.49 -6.65
CA ALA A 144 8.10 -10.83 -5.47
C ALA A 144 9.62 -11.00 -5.35
N ALA A 145 10.13 -12.22 -5.57
CA ALA A 145 11.57 -12.49 -5.52
C ALA A 145 12.34 -11.68 -6.59
N LEU A 146 11.82 -11.62 -7.82
CA LEU A 146 12.40 -10.81 -8.88
C LEU A 146 12.40 -9.32 -8.53
N LEU A 147 11.27 -8.80 -8.04
CA LEU A 147 11.13 -7.40 -7.63
C LEU A 147 12.07 -7.04 -6.48
N ILE A 148 12.26 -7.94 -5.51
CA ILE A 148 13.23 -7.76 -4.42
C ILE A 148 14.66 -7.72 -4.98
N ALA A 149 15.03 -8.64 -5.87
CA ALA A 149 16.36 -8.66 -6.48
C ALA A 149 16.65 -7.36 -7.25
N LEU A 150 15.68 -6.89 -8.04
CA LEU A 150 15.77 -5.61 -8.75
C LEU A 150 15.85 -4.42 -7.79
N GLY A 151 15.11 -4.44 -6.69
CA GLY A 151 15.16 -3.41 -5.64
C GLY A 151 16.53 -3.34 -4.98
N VAL A 152 17.13 -4.49 -4.65
CA VAL A 152 18.49 -4.58 -4.12
C VAL A 152 19.51 -4.06 -5.13
N LEU A 153 19.38 -4.41 -6.41
CA LEU A 153 20.25 -3.88 -7.46
C LEU A 153 20.13 -2.35 -7.60
N ALA A 154 18.91 -1.81 -7.54
CA ALA A 154 18.68 -0.36 -7.60
C ALA A 154 19.31 0.37 -6.41
N LEU A 155 19.26 -0.22 -5.21
CA LEU A 155 19.98 0.31 -4.03
C LEU A 155 21.49 0.21 -4.18
N HIS A 156 22.01 -0.92 -4.67
CA HIS A 156 23.44 -1.12 -4.82
C HIS A 156 24.06 -0.16 -5.84
N SER A 157 23.35 0.15 -6.92
CA SER A 157 23.81 1.14 -7.92
C SER A 157 23.94 2.58 -7.40
N ALA A 158 23.53 2.84 -6.14
CA ALA A 158 23.60 4.14 -5.50
C ALA A 158 24.67 4.27 -4.40
N LEU A 159 25.37 3.17 -4.08
CA LEU A 159 26.53 3.13 -3.19
C LEU A 159 27.83 3.21 -4.01
#